data_AF-A0A6A2ZB98-F1
#
_entry.id   AF-A0A6A2ZB98-F1
#
_cell.length_a   1.000
_cell.length_b   1.000
_cell.length_c   1.000
_cell.angle_alpha   90.00
_cell.angle_beta   90.00
_cell.angle_gamma   90.00
#
_symmetry.space_group_name_H-M   'P 1'
#
loop_
_entity.id
_entity.type
_entity.pdbx_description
1 polymer ?
#
loop_
_entity_poly.entity_id
_entity_poly.type
_entity_poly.pdbx_seq_one_letter_code
_entity_poly.pdbx_strand_id
1 'polypeptide(L)'
;MLDGLLGGLLSEASSEEDFTGKTGQSTVLRLPGLGSKRVGLIGLRQRASSPAAFCGLGESVAAAAKTAQANSVAVFLASSEGLSHESKLSIASTIASGMVLGIHEFNSIKSESKKPQLKYVDILGLRTGP
;
A
#
# COMPACT_ATOMS: atom_id res chain seq x y z
N MET A 1 -10.16 4.52 15.46
CA MET A 1 -8.85 4.47 14.76
C MET A 1 -8.58 3.01 14.41
N LEU A 2 -7.98 2.69 13.25
CA LEU A 2 -7.85 1.30 12.73
C LEU A 2 -7.34 0.30 13.78
N ASP A 3 -6.32 0.69 14.54
CA ASP A 3 -5.72 -0.16 15.58
C ASP A 3 -6.69 -0.57 16.70
N GLY A 4 -7.65 0.29 17.05
CA GLY A 4 -8.69 -0.03 18.04
C GLY A 4 -9.65 -1.13 17.56
N LEU A 5 -9.91 -1.23 16.26
CA LEU A 5 -10.67 -2.34 15.68
C LEU A 5 -9.88 -3.66 15.68
N LEU A 6 -8.56 -3.57 15.83
CA LEU A 6 -7.63 -4.69 15.83
C LEU A 6 -7.15 -5.05 17.24
N GLY A 7 -7.73 -4.44 18.28
CA GLY A 7 -7.35 -4.70 19.67
C GLY A 7 -5.92 -4.28 20.02
N GLY A 8 -5.32 -3.34 19.27
CA GLY A 8 -3.94 -2.88 19.51
C GLY A 8 -2.86 -3.65 18.75
N LEU A 9 -3.23 -4.65 17.94
CA LEU A 9 -2.25 -5.51 17.27
C LEU A 9 -1.35 -4.77 16.26
N LEU A 10 -1.82 -3.66 15.65
CA LEU A 10 -0.96 -2.90 14.74
C LEU A 10 0.06 -2.07 15.50
N SER A 11 -0.32 -1.47 16.64
CA SER A 11 0.65 -0.71 17.44
C SER A 11 1.68 -1.61 18.10
N GLU A 12 1.28 -2.80 18.56
CA GLU A 12 2.19 -3.84 19.06
C GLU A 12 3.19 -4.25 17.97
N ALA A 13 2.72 -4.71 16.81
CA ALA A 13 3.60 -5.10 15.70
C ALA A 13 4.48 -3.94 15.21
N SER A 14 3.95 -2.72 15.16
CA SER A 14 4.72 -1.52 14.81
C SER A 14 5.84 -1.23 15.81
N SER A 15 5.62 -1.50 17.10
CA SER A 15 6.63 -1.32 18.14
C SER A 15 7.66 -2.45 18.13
N GLU A 16 7.24 -3.69 17.90
CA GLU A 16 8.14 -4.85 17.82
C GLU A 16 9.08 -4.78 16.61
N GLU A 17 8.58 -4.28 15.47
CA GLU A 17 9.37 -4.14 14.24
C GLU A 17 10.08 -2.78 14.10
N ASP A 18 10.12 -1.95 15.16
CA ASP A 18 10.69 -0.60 15.14
C ASP A 18 10.22 0.24 13.94
N PHE A 19 8.94 0.10 13.59
CA PHE A 19 8.34 0.80 12.48
C PHE A 19 8.13 2.28 12.85
N THR A 20 8.87 3.16 12.18
CA THR A 20 8.84 4.61 12.39
C THR A 20 8.33 5.37 11.16
N GLY A 21 7.81 4.64 10.16
CA GLY A 21 7.31 5.21 8.91
C GLY A 21 8.41 5.72 7.98
N LYS A 22 9.66 5.27 8.14
CA LYS A 22 10.77 5.63 7.22
C LYS A 22 10.56 4.99 5.85
N THR A 23 11.02 5.66 4.80
CA THR A 23 11.01 5.12 3.42
C THR A 23 11.72 3.76 3.39
N GLY A 24 11.06 2.77 2.79
CA GLY A 24 11.56 1.39 2.72
C GLY A 24 11.20 0.51 3.93
N GLN A 25 10.68 1.07 5.02
CA GLN A 25 10.08 0.25 6.08
C GLN A 25 8.69 -0.21 5.66
N SER A 26 8.39 -1.48 5.92
CA SER A 26 7.06 -2.04 5.76
C SER A 26 6.83 -3.12 6.80
N THR A 27 5.60 -3.21 7.31
CA THR A 27 5.12 -4.32 8.14
C THR A 27 3.82 -4.85 7.57
N VAL A 28 3.61 -6.17 7.59
CA VAL A 28 2.39 -6.79 7.07
C VAL A 28 1.92 -7.86 8.04
N LEU A 29 0.82 -7.57 8.73
CA LEU A 29 0.21 -8.45 9.71
C LEU A 29 -0.95 -9.24 9.10
N ARG A 30 -1.00 -10.55 9.35
CA ARG A 30 -2.16 -11.38 9.00
C ARG A 30 -3.19 -11.32 10.14
N LEU A 31 -4.42 -10.95 9.81
CA LEU A 31 -5.49 -10.78 10.80
C LEU A 31 -6.57 -11.84 10.58
N PRO A 32 -6.81 -12.75 11.54
CA PRO A 32 -7.96 -13.65 11.50
C PRO A 32 -9.25 -12.90 11.86
N GLY A 33 -10.37 -13.23 11.21
CA GLY A 33 -11.71 -12.77 11.64
C GLY A 33 -12.19 -11.44 11.07
N LEU A 34 -11.41 -10.78 10.21
CA LEU A 34 -11.84 -9.56 9.50
C LEU A 34 -11.99 -9.83 8.00
N GLY A 35 -12.85 -9.06 7.32
CA GLY A 35 -13.02 -9.16 5.86
C GLY A 35 -11.73 -8.97 5.06
N SER A 36 -10.72 -8.36 5.69
CA SER A 36 -9.35 -8.23 5.20
C SER A 36 -8.45 -9.33 5.78
N LYS A 37 -7.81 -10.13 4.91
CA LYS A 37 -6.92 -11.22 5.34
C LYS A 37 -5.58 -10.72 5.92
N ARG A 38 -5.14 -9.52 5.51
CA ARG A 38 -3.88 -8.89 5.94
C ARG A 38 -4.03 -7.37 5.96
N VAL A 39 -3.30 -6.71 6.85
CA VAL A 39 -3.13 -5.26 6.91
C VAL A 39 -1.64 -4.96 6.99
N GLY A 40 -1.17 -3.93 6.30
CA GLY A 40 0.22 -3.52 6.37
C GLY A 40 0.40 -2.01 6.45
N LEU A 41 1.52 -1.61 7.02
CA LEU A 41 1.98 -0.23 7.05
C LEU A 41 3.18 -0.10 6.12
N ILE A 42 3.17 0.93 5.27
CA ILE A 42 4.28 1.27 4.38
C ILE A 42 4.79 2.65 4.75
N GLY A 43 6.08 2.77 5.03
CA GLY A 43 6.70 4.02 5.46
C GLY A 43 6.94 4.97 4.28
N LEU A 44 6.42 6.21 4.40
CA LEU A 44 6.52 7.26 3.38
C LEU A 44 7.42 8.43 3.78
N ARG A 45 7.93 8.45 5.02
CA ARG A 45 8.48 9.62 5.70
C ARG A 45 7.50 10.79 5.84
N GLN A 46 7.81 11.66 6.80
CA GLN A 46 6.94 12.73 7.32
C GLN A 46 6.61 13.85 6.30
N ARG A 47 7.20 13.84 5.10
CA ARG A 47 6.98 14.82 4.01
C ARG A 47 7.15 14.19 2.62
N ALA A 48 6.42 13.12 2.32
CA ALA A 48 6.26 12.68 0.94
C ALA A 48 5.41 13.70 0.16
N SER A 49 6.03 14.74 -0.40
CA SER A 49 5.36 15.69 -1.30
C SER A 49 5.78 15.50 -2.76
N SER A 50 6.66 14.54 -3.05
CA SER A 50 7.11 14.25 -4.40
C SER A 50 6.30 13.11 -5.02
N PRO A 51 5.97 13.19 -6.32
CA PRO A 51 5.36 12.07 -7.06
C PRO A 51 6.17 10.77 -6.92
N ALA A 52 7.50 10.85 -6.88
CA ALA A 52 8.37 9.68 -6.72
C ALA A 52 8.08 8.89 -5.42
N ALA A 53 7.75 9.57 -4.31
CA ALA A 53 7.43 8.90 -3.06
C ALA A 53 6.10 8.11 -3.16
N PHE A 54 5.10 8.66 -3.85
CA PHE A 54 3.82 8.00 -4.09
C PHE A 54 3.92 6.88 -5.13
N CYS A 55 4.84 7.00 -6.10
CA CYS A 55 5.15 5.91 -7.03
C CYS A 55 5.81 4.75 -6.28
N GLY A 56 6.84 5.04 -5.47
CA GLY A 56 7.51 4.05 -4.63
C GLY A 56 6.57 3.40 -3.59
N LEU A 57 5.55 4.12 -3.11
CA LEU A 57 4.46 3.54 -2.33
C LEU A 57 3.73 2.45 -3.11
N GLY A 58 3.27 2.78 -4.32
CA GLY A 58 2.58 1.84 -5.20
C GLY A 58 3.42 0.60 -5.48
N GLU A 59 4.71 0.77 -5.77
CA GLU A 59 5.64 -0.33 -5.98
C GLU A 59 5.80 -1.21 -4.73
N SER A 60 5.95 -0.60 -3.56
CA SER A 60 6.07 -1.32 -2.29
C SER A 60 4.81 -2.11 -1.96
N VAL A 61 3.63 -1.51 -2.20
CA VAL A 61 2.33 -2.18 -2.05
C VAL A 61 2.21 -3.35 -3.02
N ALA A 62 2.62 -3.19 -4.28
CA ALA A 62 2.62 -4.26 -5.26
C ALA A 62 3.53 -5.43 -4.86
N ALA A 63 4.74 -5.14 -4.35
CA ALA A 63 5.65 -6.14 -3.84
C ALA A 63 5.06 -6.91 -2.64
N ALA A 64 4.43 -6.19 -1.71
CA ALA A 64 3.73 -6.79 -0.56
C ALA A 64 2.56 -7.68 -1.02
N ALA A 65 1.75 -7.20 -1.97
CA ALA A 65 0.62 -7.94 -2.54
C ALA A 65 1.06 -9.25 -3.22
N LYS A 66 2.17 -9.19 -3.97
CA LYS A 66 2.75 -10.35 -4.64
C LYS A 66 3.29 -11.37 -3.64
N THR A 67 4.03 -10.92 -2.62
CA THR A 67 4.52 -11.78 -1.53
C THR A 67 3.36 -12.42 -0.77
N ALA A 68 2.27 -11.68 -0.60
CA ALA A 68 1.06 -12.14 0.06
C ALA A 68 0.18 -13.05 -0.80
N GLN A 69 0.45 -13.18 -2.10
CA GLN A 69 -0.43 -13.84 -3.07
C GLN A 69 -1.86 -13.25 -3.04
N ALA A 70 -1.94 -11.92 -2.98
CA ALA A 70 -3.19 -11.18 -2.89
C ALA A 70 -3.87 -11.06 -4.26
N ASN A 71 -5.20 -11.22 -4.28
CA ASN A 71 -6.03 -10.99 -5.47
C ASN A 71 -6.63 -9.57 -5.53
N SER A 72 -6.67 -8.89 -4.39
CA SER A 72 -7.25 -7.57 -4.19
C SER A 72 -6.46 -6.83 -3.11
N VAL A 73 -6.30 -5.52 -3.30
CA VAL A 73 -5.60 -4.63 -2.36
C VAL A 73 -6.37 -3.33 -2.24
N ALA A 74 -6.44 -2.79 -1.02
CA ALA A 74 -6.90 -1.44 -0.77
C ALA A 74 -5.72 -0.61 -0.22
N VAL A 75 -5.54 0.60 -0.76
CA VAL A 75 -4.51 1.55 -0.32
C VAL A 75 -5.19 2.75 0.31
N PHE A 76 -4.76 3.11 1.52
CA PHE A 76 -5.25 4.28 2.24
C PHE A 76 -4.07 5.09 2.77
N LEU A 77 -4.12 6.42 2.60
CA LEU A 77 -3.12 7.31 3.19
C LEU A 77 -3.51 7.63 4.63
N ALA A 78 -2.59 7.38 5.57
CA ALA A 78 -2.82 7.63 7.00
C ALA A 78 -3.13 9.10 7.32
N SER A 79 -2.62 10.03 6.50
CA SER A 79 -2.99 11.45 6.55
C SER A 79 -3.16 11.98 5.13
N SER A 80 -4.35 12.53 4.84
CA SER A 80 -4.64 13.28 3.62
C SER A 80 -5.10 14.71 3.92
N GLU A 81 -5.02 15.12 5.19
CA GLU A 81 -5.40 16.43 5.70
C GLU A 81 -4.48 17.50 5.09
N GLY A 82 -5.06 18.56 4.53
CA GLY A 82 -4.31 19.65 3.88
C GLY A 82 -3.88 19.39 2.43
N LEU A 83 -4.22 18.25 1.82
CA LEU A 83 -4.01 18.03 0.39
C LEU A 83 -5.17 18.63 -0.43
N SER A 84 -4.85 19.38 -1.49
CA SER A 84 -5.85 19.88 -2.43
C SER A 84 -6.50 18.74 -3.22
N HIS A 85 -7.68 18.97 -3.80
CA HIS A 85 -8.37 17.97 -4.62
C HIS A 85 -7.54 17.51 -5.82
N GLU A 86 -6.88 18.45 -6.51
CA GLU A 86 -6.00 18.16 -7.64
C GLU A 86 -4.79 17.32 -7.20
N SER A 87 -4.19 17.64 -6.05
CA SER A 87 -3.11 16.84 -5.47
C SER A 87 -3.58 15.43 -5.10
N LYS A 88 -4.79 15.25 -4.55
CA LYS A 88 -5.34 13.92 -4.23
C LYS A 88 -5.51 13.04 -5.46
N LEU A 89 -6.01 13.58 -6.56
CA LEU A 89 -6.15 12.87 -7.83
C LEU A 89 -4.78 12.52 -8.43
N SER A 90 -3.85 13.47 -8.43
CA SER A 90 -2.47 13.23 -8.88
C SER A 90 -1.77 12.14 -8.07
N ILE A 91 -1.93 12.16 -6.74
CA ILE A 91 -1.39 11.13 -5.85
C ILE A 91 -2.00 9.76 -6.15
N ALA A 92 -3.33 9.68 -6.29
CA ALA A 92 -4.00 8.42 -6.61
C ALA A 92 -3.50 7.83 -7.94
N SER A 93 -3.38 8.67 -8.98
CA SER A 93 -2.83 8.26 -10.29
C SER A 93 -1.37 7.79 -10.19
N THR A 94 -0.57 8.48 -9.37
CA THR A 94 0.84 8.15 -9.17
C THR A 94 1.02 6.83 -8.41
N ILE A 95 0.21 6.58 -7.36
CA ILE A 95 0.17 5.29 -6.67
C ILE A 95 -0.24 4.19 -7.65
N ALA A 96 -1.28 4.42 -8.45
CA ALA A 96 -1.75 3.45 -9.45
C ALA A 96 -0.64 3.08 -10.43
N SER A 97 0.09 4.09 -10.93
CA SER A 97 1.24 3.90 -11.83
C SER A 97 2.34 3.07 -11.18
N GLY A 98 2.72 3.40 -9.93
CA GLY A 98 3.72 2.65 -9.18
C GLY A 98 3.35 1.20 -8.96
N MET A 99 2.08 0.90 -8.70
CA MET A 99 1.65 -0.50 -8.57
C MET A 99 1.73 -1.27 -9.89
N VAL A 100 1.32 -0.64 -11.00
CA VAL A 100 1.43 -1.27 -12.33
C VAL A 100 2.90 -1.61 -12.63
N LEU A 101 3.81 -0.69 -12.34
CA LEU A 101 5.25 -0.91 -12.47
C LEU A 101 5.75 -2.03 -11.54
N GLY A 102 5.32 -2.04 -10.27
CA GLY A 102 5.77 -3.03 -9.28
C GLY A 102 5.22 -4.45 -9.50
N ILE A 103 4.06 -4.59 -10.15
CA ILE A 103 3.49 -5.90 -10.51
C ILE A 103 4.15 -6.45 -11.78
N HIS A 104 4.64 -5.58 -12.66
CA HIS A 104 5.21 -5.98 -13.93
C HIS A 104 6.50 -6.77 -13.71
N GLU A 105 6.50 -8.04 -14.10
CA GLU A 105 7.70 -8.86 -14.21
C GLU A 105 8.01 -9.11 -15.68
N PHE A 106 9.25 -8.80 -16.08
CA PHE A 106 9.75 -9.18 -17.38
C PHE A 106 10.06 -10.68 -17.41
N ASN A 107 9.05 -11.48 -17.75
CA ASN A 107 9.13 -12.95 -17.73
C ASN A 107 9.41 -13.57 -19.11
N SER A 108 9.76 -12.77 -20.13
CA SER A 108 9.94 -13.24 -21.52
C SER A 108 11.12 -14.21 -21.72
N ILE A 109 12.02 -14.34 -20.74
CA ILE A 109 13.20 -15.21 -20.79
C ILE A 109 13.02 -16.47 -19.92
N LYS A 110 11.97 -16.55 -19.08
CA LYS A 110 11.74 -17.70 -18.18
C LYS A 110 10.76 -18.69 -18.80
N SER A 111 11.13 -19.96 -18.78
CA SER A 111 10.30 -21.09 -19.28
C SER A 111 9.00 -21.27 -18.48
N GLU A 112 9.00 -20.89 -17.20
CA GLU A 112 7.81 -20.81 -16.36
C GLU A 112 7.51 -19.35 -16.01
N SER A 113 6.38 -18.82 -16.50
CA SER A 113 5.88 -17.50 -16.14
C SER A 113 4.69 -17.62 -15.20
N LYS A 114 4.77 -16.97 -14.03
CA LYS A 114 3.65 -16.87 -13.10
C LYS A 114 2.87 -15.60 -13.42
N LYS A 115 1.59 -15.75 -13.78
CA LYS A 115 0.71 -14.60 -13.98
C LYS A 115 0.56 -13.82 -12.65
N PRO A 116 0.55 -12.48 -12.68
CA PRO A 116 0.28 -11.69 -11.49
C PRO A 116 -1.11 -12.03 -10.95
N GLN A 117 -1.20 -12.30 -9.65
CA GLN A 117 -2.46 -12.70 -9.01
C GLN A 117 -3.36 -11.51 -8.66
N LEU A 118 -2.80 -10.31 -8.55
CA LEU A 118 -3.54 -9.11 -8.21
C LEU A 118 -4.47 -8.72 -9.37
N LYS A 119 -5.77 -8.61 -9.08
CA LYS A 119 -6.81 -8.29 -10.07
C LYS A 119 -7.47 -6.94 -9.81
N TYR A 120 -7.61 -6.57 -8.53
CA TYR A 120 -8.34 -5.37 -8.12
C TYR A 120 -7.49 -4.52 -7.20
N VAL A 121 -7.52 -3.21 -7.43
CA VAL A 121 -6.96 -2.26 -6.48
C VAL A 121 -7.88 -1.08 -6.26
N ASP A 122 -8.18 -0.83 -4.99
CA ASP A 122 -8.97 0.30 -4.54
C ASP A 122 -8.08 1.33 -3.84
N ILE A 123 -8.07 2.56 -4.33
CA ILE A 123 -7.39 3.68 -3.67
C ILE A 123 -8.44 4.47 -2.88
N LEU A 124 -8.38 4.35 -1.56
CA LEU A 124 -9.38 4.87 -0.62
C LEU A 124 -8.94 6.22 -0.03
N GLY A 125 -9.91 7.04 0.41
CA GLY A 125 -9.64 8.30 1.10
C GLY A 125 -9.12 9.44 0.22
N LEU A 126 -8.91 9.18 -1.08
CA LEU A 126 -8.54 10.18 -2.10
C LEU A 126 -9.71 10.54 -3.02
N ARG A 127 -10.89 9.96 -2.80
CA ARG A 127 -12.09 10.23 -3.59
C ARG A 127 -12.58 11.65 -3.32
N THR A 128 -12.91 12.33 -4.41
CA THR A 128 -13.57 13.64 -4.40
C THR A 128 -14.99 13.48 -4.93
N GLY A 129 -15.99 13.59 -4.07
CA GLY A 129 -17.34 13.94 -4.50
C GLY A 129 -18.47 13.44 -3.61
N PRO A 130 -19.67 14.02 -3.76
CA PRO A 130 -19.94 15.47 -3.77
C PRO A 130 -19.78 16.10 -2.38
#